data_AF-A0A3E1RGH2-F1
#
_entry.id   AF-A0A3E1RGH2-F1
#
_cell.length_a   1.000
_cell.length_b   1.000
_cell.length_c   1.000
_cell.angle_alpha   90.00
_cell.angle_beta   90.00
_cell.angle_gamma   90.00
#
_symmetry.space_group_name_H-M   'P 1'
#
loop_
_entity.id
_entity.type
_entity.pdbx_description
1 polymer ?
#
loop_
_entity_poly.entity_id
_entity_poly.type
_entity_poly.pdbx_seq_one_letter_code
_entity_poly.pdbx_strand_id
1 'polypeptide(L)'
;MRSLLPCLLALLCVYPVWAQDDGPQGAKAVEWETAEFQRIEATRVRETAAMDAEEAACYKRFAVSSCLNGVQSRRRAMLANLRRQEATLHERQFAAQGAEQLRRNQQKARERAQQEADQRAETADGSRADRLQAQRDKQAEHTARKSTSAASAPALRAPLAGPTPAEQATNRENFARKQAEAQKKREDNARRQAEKGGKPAAPLPIPR
;
A
#
# COMPACT_ATOMS: atom_id res chain seq x y z
N MET A 1 -7.49 -63.74 -16.66
CA MET A 1 -7.28 -63.09 -15.35
C MET A 1 -5.80 -62.80 -15.21
N ARG A 2 -5.39 -61.53 -15.35
CA ARG A 2 -4.03 -61.03 -15.10
C ARG A 2 -4.14 -59.53 -14.82
N SER A 3 -3.54 -59.15 -13.70
CA SER A 3 -3.68 -57.89 -12.98
C SER A 3 -2.80 -56.75 -13.52
N LEU A 4 -3.06 -55.57 -12.95
CA LEU A 4 -2.21 -54.37 -12.76
C LEU A 4 -2.44 -53.22 -13.78
N LEU A 5 -3.03 -52.12 -13.30
CA LEU A 5 -2.37 -50.80 -13.26
C LEU A 5 -3.19 -49.77 -12.45
N PRO A 6 -2.78 -49.42 -11.23
CA PRO A 6 -3.23 -48.23 -10.52
C PRO A 6 -2.15 -47.14 -10.65
N CYS A 7 -2.35 -46.11 -11.46
CA CYS A 7 -1.58 -44.85 -11.38
C CYS A 7 -2.13 -43.82 -12.37
N LEU A 8 -2.89 -42.84 -11.89
CA LEU A 8 -2.88 -41.45 -12.38
C LEU A 8 -3.86 -40.61 -11.54
N LEU A 9 -3.48 -40.46 -10.28
CA LEU A 9 -3.78 -39.26 -9.51
C LEU A 9 -2.62 -38.30 -9.77
N ALA A 10 -2.95 -37.01 -9.95
CA ALA A 10 -2.06 -35.85 -10.10
C ALA A 10 -1.68 -35.44 -11.53
N LEU A 11 -2.43 -34.49 -12.12
CA LEU A 11 -1.88 -33.19 -12.58
C LEU A 11 -3.00 -32.24 -13.09
N LEU A 12 -3.91 -31.78 -12.23
CA LEU A 12 -4.87 -30.72 -12.60
C LEU A 12 -4.96 -29.68 -11.48
N CYS A 13 -3.92 -28.84 -11.39
CA CYS A 13 -3.79 -27.58 -10.65
C CYS A 13 -2.45 -27.00 -11.16
N VAL A 14 -2.28 -25.77 -11.65
CA VAL A 14 -2.89 -24.48 -11.32
C VAL A 14 -2.65 -23.55 -12.51
N TYR A 15 -3.70 -22.94 -13.07
CA TYR A 15 -3.57 -21.66 -13.76
C TYR A 15 -4.43 -20.65 -12.99
N PRO A 16 -3.86 -19.58 -12.42
CA PRO A 16 -4.65 -18.46 -11.96
C PRO A 16 -5.07 -17.65 -13.18
N VAL A 17 -6.18 -18.04 -13.80
CA VAL A 17 -6.90 -17.18 -14.74
C VAL A 17 -7.52 -16.06 -13.91
N TRP A 18 -6.80 -14.94 -13.79
CA TRP A 18 -7.41 -13.67 -13.41
C TRP A 18 -8.15 -13.11 -14.63
N ALA A 19 -9.21 -13.79 -15.05
CA ALA A 19 -10.25 -13.17 -15.84
C ALA A 19 -11.20 -12.52 -14.83
N GLN A 20 -11.18 -11.20 -14.76
CA GLN A 20 -12.30 -10.47 -14.18
C GLN A 20 -13.46 -10.72 -15.13
N ASP A 21 -14.35 -11.62 -14.73
CA ASP A 21 -15.62 -11.86 -15.39
C ASP A 21 -16.47 -10.61 -15.14
N ASP A 22 -16.34 -9.63 -16.04
CA ASP A 22 -17.37 -8.62 -16.25
C ASP A 22 -18.61 -9.38 -16.73
N GLY A 23 -19.35 -9.93 -15.76
CA GLY A 23 -20.52 -10.74 -16.05
C GLY A 23 -21.52 -9.98 -16.92
N PRO A 24 -22.58 -10.64 -17.39
CA PRO A 24 -23.57 -10.08 -18.34
C PRO A 24 -24.26 -8.78 -17.90
N GLN A 25 -24.00 -8.30 -16.68
CA GLN A 25 -24.46 -7.04 -16.11
C GLN A 25 -23.59 -5.84 -16.53
N GLY A 26 -22.28 -6.01 -16.71
CA GLY A 26 -21.36 -4.94 -17.15
C GLY A 26 -21.55 -4.60 -18.63
N ALA A 27 -21.69 -5.63 -19.49
CA ALA A 27 -21.96 -5.45 -20.90
C ALA A 27 -23.29 -4.71 -21.17
N LYS A 28 -24.35 -5.07 -20.43
CA LYS A 28 -25.64 -4.37 -20.48
C LYS A 28 -25.56 -2.93 -19.97
N ALA A 29 -24.67 -2.66 -19.01
CA ALA A 29 -24.43 -1.32 -18.49
C ALA A 29 -23.85 -0.37 -19.55
N VAL A 30 -22.86 -0.85 -20.30
CA VAL A 30 -22.22 -0.06 -21.37
C VAL A 30 -23.16 0.11 -22.57
N GLU A 31 -23.96 -0.91 -22.88
CA GLU A 31 -24.95 -0.86 -23.96
C GLU A 31 -26.06 0.19 -23.70
N TRP A 32 -26.64 0.24 -22.50
CA TRP A 32 -27.67 1.26 -22.21
C TRP A 32 -27.10 2.67 -22.25
N GLU A 33 -25.87 2.86 -21.77
CA GLU A 33 -25.23 4.17 -21.72
C GLU A 33 -24.95 4.70 -23.13
N THR A 34 -24.41 3.85 -24.01
CA THR A 34 -24.19 4.20 -25.43
C THR A 34 -25.49 4.48 -26.17
N ALA A 35 -26.55 3.70 -25.93
CA ALA A 35 -27.87 3.95 -26.51
C ALA A 35 -28.46 5.30 -26.07
N GLU A 36 -28.26 5.68 -24.81
CA GLU A 36 -28.76 6.95 -24.28
C GLU A 36 -28.00 8.16 -24.86
N PHE A 37 -26.68 8.06 -25.04
CA PHE A 37 -25.90 9.08 -25.76
C PHE A 37 -26.39 9.25 -27.20
N GLN A 38 -26.63 8.13 -27.90
CA GLN A 38 -27.18 8.18 -29.26
C GLN A 38 -28.56 8.83 -29.30
N ARG A 39 -29.43 8.56 -28.32
CA ARG A 39 -30.74 9.21 -28.18
C ARG A 39 -30.59 10.72 -28.05
N ILE A 40 -29.64 11.19 -27.23
CA ILE A 40 -29.40 12.61 -27.01
C ILE A 40 -28.87 13.29 -28.28
N GLU A 41 -27.91 12.67 -28.98
CA GLU A 41 -27.40 13.20 -30.25
C GLU A 41 -28.47 13.22 -31.35
N ALA A 42 -29.27 12.17 -31.47
CA ALA A 42 -30.39 12.14 -32.41
C ALA A 42 -31.41 13.24 -32.10
N THR A 43 -31.70 13.48 -30.82
CA THR A 43 -32.58 14.57 -30.38
C THR A 43 -31.98 15.92 -30.72
N ARG A 44 -30.68 16.12 -30.47
CA ARG A 44 -29.96 17.35 -30.80
C ARG A 44 -30.11 17.67 -32.29
N VAL A 45 -29.74 16.72 -33.16
CA VAL A 45 -29.80 16.90 -34.62
C VAL A 45 -31.21 17.22 -35.10
N ARG A 46 -32.21 16.46 -34.63
CA ARG A 46 -33.61 16.65 -35.02
C ARG A 46 -34.13 18.04 -34.63
N GLU A 47 -33.92 18.44 -33.37
CA GLU A 47 -34.44 19.70 -32.84
C GLU A 47 -33.68 20.90 -33.42
N THR A 48 -32.37 20.81 -33.64
CA THR A 48 -31.62 21.88 -34.32
C THR A 48 -32.09 22.07 -35.74
N ALA A 49 -32.32 20.99 -36.50
CA ALA A 49 -32.83 21.07 -37.87
C ALA A 49 -34.23 21.71 -37.92
N ALA A 50 -35.11 21.37 -36.97
CA ALA A 50 -36.41 22.00 -36.84
C ALA A 50 -36.29 23.52 -36.56
N MET A 51 -35.41 23.91 -35.65
CA MET A 51 -35.16 25.31 -35.33
C MET A 51 -34.50 26.08 -36.48
N ASP A 52 -33.63 25.45 -37.27
CA ASP A 52 -33.05 26.05 -38.48
C ASP A 52 -34.13 26.33 -39.54
N ALA A 53 -35.11 25.43 -39.69
CA ALA A 53 -36.27 25.64 -40.55
C ALA A 53 -37.19 26.77 -40.03
N GLU A 54 -37.42 26.85 -38.71
CA GLU A 54 -38.15 27.95 -38.09
C GLU A 54 -37.44 29.30 -38.27
N GLU A 55 -36.12 29.31 -38.15
CA GLU A 55 -35.28 30.48 -38.38
C GLU A 55 -35.41 31.00 -39.81
N ALA A 56 -35.39 30.09 -40.80
CA ALA A 56 -35.65 30.44 -42.20
C ALA A 56 -37.07 31.01 -42.40
N ALA A 57 -38.06 30.47 -41.70
CA ALA A 57 -39.44 31.00 -41.75
C ALA A 57 -39.57 32.39 -41.12
N CYS A 58 -38.73 32.75 -40.13
CA CYS A 58 -38.75 34.07 -39.51
C CYS A 58 -38.52 35.22 -40.50
N TYR A 59 -37.69 35.02 -41.53
CA TYR A 59 -37.41 36.05 -42.54
C TYR A 59 -38.63 36.43 -43.40
N LYS A 60 -39.68 35.61 -43.41
CA LYS A 60 -40.93 35.90 -44.13
C LYS A 60 -41.95 36.66 -43.27
N ARG A 61 -41.62 36.98 -42.01
CA ARG A 61 -42.53 37.62 -41.05
C ARG A 61 -42.21 39.10 -40.92
N PHE A 62 -43.21 39.91 -40.56
CA PHE A 62 -43.00 41.33 -40.28
C PHE A 62 -42.08 41.58 -39.06
N ALA A 63 -42.23 40.78 -38.00
CA ALA A 63 -41.45 40.91 -36.77
C ALA A 63 -40.23 39.97 -36.75
N VAL A 64 -39.35 40.06 -37.75
CA VAL A 64 -38.19 39.15 -37.92
C VAL A 64 -37.33 39.09 -36.66
N SER A 65 -36.94 40.26 -36.11
CA SER A 65 -36.07 40.33 -34.92
C SER A 65 -36.67 39.61 -33.71
N SER A 66 -37.94 39.84 -33.40
CA SER A 66 -38.63 39.16 -32.30
C SER A 66 -38.74 37.65 -32.55
N CYS A 67 -38.97 37.23 -33.79
CA CYS A 67 -39.03 35.83 -34.16
C CYS A 67 -37.68 35.13 -33.97
N LEU A 68 -36.61 35.72 -34.51
CA LEU A 68 -35.24 35.20 -34.38
C LEU A 68 -34.81 35.10 -32.91
N ASN A 69 -35.08 36.13 -32.11
CA ASN A 69 -34.77 36.11 -30.68
C ASN A 69 -35.52 34.99 -29.94
N GLY A 70 -36.77 34.73 -30.31
CA GLY A 70 -37.55 33.62 -29.77
C GLY A 70 -36.97 32.24 -30.11
N VAL A 71 -36.61 32.03 -31.39
CA VAL A 71 -35.96 30.78 -31.84
C VAL A 71 -34.63 30.57 -31.12
N GLN A 72 -33.79 31.61 -31.05
CA GLN A 72 -32.49 31.54 -30.38
C GLN A 72 -32.61 31.29 -28.87
N SER A 73 -33.62 31.87 -28.21
CA SER A 73 -33.89 31.60 -26.80
C SER A 73 -34.27 30.14 -26.55
N ARG A 74 -35.17 29.58 -27.39
CA ARG A 74 -35.53 28.16 -27.32
C ARG A 74 -34.34 27.25 -27.64
N ARG A 75 -33.52 27.59 -28.63
CA ARG A 75 -32.30 26.86 -28.98
C ARG A 75 -31.34 26.76 -27.80
N ARG A 76 -31.06 27.89 -27.12
CA ARG A 76 -30.21 27.90 -25.93
C ARG A 76 -30.78 27.04 -24.79
N ALA A 77 -32.09 27.13 -24.55
CA ALA A 77 -32.74 26.35 -23.49
C ALA A 77 -32.70 24.85 -23.77
N MET A 78 -33.01 24.44 -25.01
CA MET A 78 -32.96 23.05 -25.46
C MET A 78 -31.54 22.48 -25.37
N LEU A 79 -30.53 23.17 -25.91
CA LEU A 79 -29.14 22.73 -25.84
C LEU A 79 -28.59 22.72 -24.40
N ALA A 80 -29.04 23.63 -23.53
CA ALA A 80 -28.68 23.59 -22.12
C ALA A 80 -29.30 22.37 -21.41
N ASN A 81 -30.52 21.98 -21.78
CA ASN A 81 -31.16 20.79 -21.23
C ASN A 81 -30.42 19.51 -21.66
N LEU A 82 -30.10 19.36 -22.95
CA LEU A 82 -29.34 18.21 -23.45
C LEU A 82 -27.96 18.10 -22.79
N ARG A 83 -27.23 19.22 -22.66
CA ARG A 83 -25.94 19.24 -21.95
C ARG A 83 -26.03 18.78 -20.50
N ARG A 84 -27.13 19.10 -19.78
CA ARG A 84 -27.35 18.59 -18.41
C ARG A 84 -27.60 17.08 -18.39
N GLN A 85 -28.35 16.57 -19.37
CA GLN A 85 -28.57 15.13 -19.51
C GLN A 85 -27.23 14.41 -19.75
N GLU A 86 -26.42 14.91 -20.69
CA GLU A 86 -25.08 14.38 -20.96
C GLU A 86 -24.17 14.44 -19.73
N ALA A 87 -24.13 15.59 -19.03
CA ALA A 87 -23.32 15.72 -17.82
C ALA A 87 -23.71 14.68 -16.75
N THR A 88 -25.01 14.42 -16.58
CA THR A 88 -25.50 13.40 -15.63
C THR A 88 -25.06 11.99 -16.03
N LEU A 89 -25.01 11.67 -17.33
CA LEU A 89 -24.50 10.39 -17.82
C LEU A 89 -22.99 10.26 -17.58
N HIS A 90 -22.23 11.29 -17.94
CA HIS A 90 -20.78 11.32 -17.69
C HIS A 90 -20.44 11.20 -16.22
N GLU A 91 -21.17 11.88 -15.32
CA GLU A 91 -20.97 11.77 -13.88
C GLU A 91 -21.15 10.33 -13.38
N ARG A 92 -22.18 9.63 -13.86
CA ARG A 92 -22.40 8.20 -13.53
C ARG A 92 -21.26 7.34 -14.05
N GLN A 93 -20.81 7.57 -15.28
CA GLN A 93 -19.70 6.85 -15.89
C GLN A 93 -18.41 7.01 -15.08
N PHE A 94 -18.02 8.25 -14.79
CA PHE A 94 -16.81 8.55 -14.03
C PHE A 94 -16.90 8.05 -12.59
N ALA A 95 -18.08 8.12 -11.95
CA ALA A 95 -18.28 7.56 -10.63
C ALA A 95 -18.08 6.04 -10.61
N ALA A 96 -18.61 5.32 -11.61
CA ALA A 96 -18.44 3.87 -11.73
C ALA A 96 -16.96 3.50 -11.94
N GLN A 97 -16.28 4.16 -12.89
CA GLN A 97 -14.85 3.94 -13.18
C GLN A 97 -13.97 4.29 -11.97
N GLY A 98 -14.27 5.39 -11.28
CA GLY A 98 -13.56 5.81 -10.08
C GLY A 98 -13.71 4.82 -8.93
N ALA A 99 -14.91 4.30 -8.71
CA ALA A 99 -15.17 3.26 -7.71
C ALA A 99 -14.41 1.96 -8.02
N GLU A 100 -14.40 1.55 -9.28
CA GLU A 100 -13.66 0.37 -9.73
C GLU A 100 -12.14 0.53 -9.54
N GLN A 101 -11.59 1.68 -9.91
CA GLN A 101 -10.18 1.98 -9.72
C GLN A 101 -9.80 2.03 -8.24
N LEU A 102 -10.67 2.58 -7.39
CA LEU A 102 -10.47 2.58 -5.95
C LEU A 102 -10.46 1.15 -5.39
N ARG A 103 -11.38 0.29 -5.83
CA ARG A 103 -11.39 -1.14 -5.44
C ARG A 103 -10.10 -1.85 -5.85
N ARG A 104 -9.63 -1.64 -7.09
CA ARG A 104 -8.34 -2.19 -7.56
C ARG A 104 -7.17 -1.72 -6.71
N ASN A 105 -7.12 -0.43 -6.39
CA ASN A 105 -6.06 0.13 -5.54
C ASN A 105 -6.10 -0.44 -4.12
N GLN A 106 -7.29 -0.57 -3.52
CA GLN A 106 -7.47 -1.17 -2.20
C GLN A 106 -7.06 -2.64 -2.19
N GLN A 107 -7.42 -3.40 -3.22
CA GLN A 107 -6.99 -4.80 -3.35
C GLN A 107 -5.46 -4.90 -3.43
N LYS A 108 -4.83 -4.14 -4.32
CA LYS A 108 -3.35 -4.10 -4.43
C LYS A 108 -2.68 -3.66 -3.14
N ALA A 109 -3.27 -2.70 -2.41
CA ALA A 109 -2.76 -2.27 -1.12
C ALA A 109 -2.82 -3.38 -0.07
N ARG A 110 -3.92 -4.16 -0.04
CA ARG A 110 -4.07 -5.33 0.84
C ARG A 110 -3.08 -6.43 0.48
N GLU A 111 -2.92 -6.73 -0.81
CA GLU A 111 -1.94 -7.72 -1.30
C GLU A 111 -0.52 -7.33 -0.90
N ARG A 112 -0.14 -6.06 -1.08
CA ARG A 112 1.18 -5.56 -0.64
C ARG A 112 1.34 -5.64 0.88
N ALA A 113 0.31 -5.26 1.65
CA ALA A 113 0.36 -5.34 3.10
C ALA A 113 0.51 -6.80 3.61
N GLN A 114 -0.13 -7.75 2.94
CA GLN A 114 0.04 -9.18 3.22
C GLN A 114 1.45 -9.65 2.89
N GLN A 115 1.96 -9.33 1.70
CA GLN A 115 3.33 -9.67 1.29
C GLN A 115 4.38 -9.09 2.25
N GLU A 116 4.20 -7.86 2.71
CA GLU A 116 5.07 -7.24 3.71
C GLU A 116 4.97 -7.92 5.09
N ALA A 117 3.78 -8.35 5.50
CA ALA A 117 3.58 -9.08 6.75
C ALA A 117 4.24 -10.47 6.70
N ASP A 118 4.08 -11.18 5.58
CA ASP A 118 4.68 -12.49 5.34
C ASP A 118 6.21 -12.40 5.33
N GLN A 119 6.78 -11.44 4.61
CA GLN A 119 8.23 -11.18 4.62
C GLN A 119 8.76 -10.84 6.02
N ARG A 120 8.00 -10.07 6.82
CA ARG A 120 8.36 -9.77 8.21
C ARG A 120 8.29 -11.01 9.11
N ALA A 121 7.31 -11.89 8.89
CA ALA A 121 7.20 -13.13 9.63
C ALA A 121 8.36 -14.09 9.30
N GLU A 122 8.68 -14.26 8.01
CA GLU A 122 9.80 -15.08 7.55
C GLU A 122 11.15 -14.58 8.08
N THR A 123 11.41 -13.27 8.00
CA THR A 123 12.64 -12.68 8.53
C THR A 123 12.73 -12.79 10.05
N ALA A 124 11.60 -12.64 10.77
CA ALA A 124 11.56 -12.85 12.21
C ALA A 124 11.85 -14.31 12.59
N ASP A 125 11.27 -15.27 11.88
CA ASP A 125 11.49 -16.70 12.14
C ASP A 125 12.93 -17.12 11.83
N GLY A 126 13.47 -16.69 10.69
CA GLY A 126 14.88 -16.88 10.35
C GLY A 126 15.82 -16.32 11.43
N SER A 127 15.56 -15.09 11.89
CA SER A 127 16.36 -14.48 12.96
C SER A 127 16.28 -15.23 14.30
N ARG A 128 15.15 -15.92 14.56
CA ARG A 128 14.94 -16.73 15.77
C ARG A 128 15.68 -18.06 15.66
N ALA A 129 15.60 -18.71 14.50
CA ALA A 129 16.34 -19.94 14.21
C ALA A 129 17.86 -19.72 14.34
N ASP A 130 18.38 -18.63 13.77
CA ASP A 130 19.81 -18.27 13.84
C ASP A 130 20.27 -18.06 15.29
N ARG A 131 19.46 -17.35 16.12
CA ARG A 131 19.79 -17.16 17.55
C ARG A 131 19.82 -18.48 18.32
N LEU A 132 18.89 -19.39 18.05
CA LEU A 132 18.84 -20.70 18.69
C LEU A 132 20.04 -21.55 18.30
N GLN A 133 20.44 -21.52 17.02
CA GLN A 133 21.62 -22.23 16.53
C GLN A 133 22.89 -21.68 17.17
N ALA A 134 23.09 -20.36 17.17
CA ALA A 134 24.25 -19.72 17.80
C ALA A 134 24.34 -20.02 19.31
N GLN A 135 23.21 -20.18 20.00
CA GLN A 135 23.19 -20.58 21.41
C GLN A 135 23.64 -22.04 21.60
N ARG A 136 23.20 -22.95 20.73
CA ARG A 136 23.61 -24.37 20.75
C ARG A 136 25.11 -24.51 20.46
N ASP A 137 25.61 -23.79 19.45
CA ASP A 137 27.02 -23.83 19.08
C ASP A 137 27.90 -23.33 20.24
N LYS A 138 27.51 -22.22 20.90
CA LYS A 138 28.20 -21.73 22.10
C LYS A 138 28.16 -22.73 23.26
N GLN A 139 27.06 -23.44 23.45
CA GLN A 139 26.96 -24.48 24.49
C GLN A 139 27.89 -25.66 24.18
N ALA A 140 27.93 -26.10 22.91
CA ALA A 140 28.81 -27.16 22.45
C ALA A 140 30.30 -26.78 22.59
N GLU A 141 30.65 -25.53 22.27
CA GLU A 141 32.00 -25.01 22.49
C GLU A 141 32.36 -24.97 23.98
N HIS A 142 31.43 -24.54 24.84
CA HIS A 142 31.66 -24.50 26.28
C HIS A 142 31.84 -25.90 26.86
N THR A 143 31.04 -26.89 26.45
CA THR A 143 31.19 -28.28 26.90
C THR A 143 32.49 -28.89 26.38
N ALA A 144 32.85 -28.66 25.11
CA ALA A 144 34.12 -29.10 24.54
C ALA A 144 35.32 -28.49 25.28
N ARG A 145 35.34 -27.16 25.50
CA ARG A 145 36.37 -26.49 26.29
C ARG A 145 36.45 -27.03 27.71
N LYS A 146 35.31 -27.30 28.34
CA LYS A 146 35.25 -27.86 29.70
C LYS A 146 35.83 -29.28 29.73
N SER A 147 35.53 -30.13 28.76
CA SER A 147 36.15 -31.47 28.65
C SER A 147 37.67 -31.41 28.40
N THR A 148 38.14 -30.49 27.56
CA THR A 148 39.58 -30.32 27.30
C THR A 148 40.31 -29.73 28.53
N SER A 149 39.65 -28.83 29.28
CA SER A 149 40.18 -28.28 30.54
C SER A 149 40.13 -29.28 31.70
N ALA A 150 39.16 -30.20 31.72
CA ALA A 150 39.09 -31.28 32.71
C ALA A 150 40.19 -32.33 32.48
N ALA A 151 40.62 -32.53 31.24
CA ALA A 151 41.81 -33.32 30.91
C ALA A 151 43.14 -32.61 31.26
N SER A 152 43.09 -31.32 31.63
CA SER A 152 44.25 -30.49 32.00
C SER A 152 44.02 -29.75 33.32
N ALA A 153 43.41 -30.40 34.31
CA ALA A 153 43.24 -29.83 35.64
C ALA A 153 44.60 -29.77 36.39
N PRO A 154 45.13 -28.58 36.74
CA PRO A 154 46.16 -28.48 37.76
C PRO A 154 45.51 -28.71 39.13
N ALA A 155 46.20 -29.45 39.95
CA ALA A 155 45.82 -29.76 41.32
C ALA A 155 45.71 -28.50 42.19
N LEU A 156 44.73 -28.53 43.11
CA LEU A 156 44.54 -27.67 44.30
C LEU A 156 44.29 -26.16 44.09
N ARG A 157 43.07 -25.74 44.44
CA ARG A 157 42.78 -24.35 44.81
C ARG A 157 43.45 -24.03 46.14
N ALA A 158 44.51 -23.23 46.12
CA ALA A 158 45.03 -22.54 47.30
C ALA A 158 43.99 -21.50 47.79
N PRO A 159 43.93 -21.17 49.09
CA PRO A 159 43.06 -20.12 49.59
C PRO A 159 43.51 -18.79 48.97
N LEU A 160 42.59 -18.12 48.29
CA LEU A 160 42.80 -16.81 47.67
C LEU A 160 43.17 -15.80 48.76
N ALA A 161 44.46 -15.51 48.90
CA ALA A 161 44.90 -14.30 49.57
C ALA A 161 44.29 -13.11 48.82
N GLY A 162 43.66 -12.18 49.55
CA GLY A 162 43.06 -10.99 48.97
C GLY A 162 44.07 -10.19 48.14
N PRO A 163 43.61 -9.38 47.16
CA PRO A 163 44.50 -8.63 46.28
C PRO A 163 45.44 -7.78 47.12
N THR A 164 46.71 -7.81 46.75
CA THR A 164 47.77 -7.04 47.42
C THR A 164 47.44 -5.54 47.36
N PRO A 165 47.98 -4.70 48.28
CA PRO A 165 47.72 -3.26 48.27
C PRO A 165 48.01 -2.57 46.91
N ALA A 166 49.01 -3.07 46.17
CA ALA A 166 49.32 -2.59 44.82
C ALA A 166 48.23 -2.97 43.80
N GLU A 167 47.70 -4.18 43.84
CA GLU A 167 46.59 -4.60 42.98
C GLU A 167 45.28 -3.88 43.32
N GLN A 168 45.06 -3.56 44.60
CA GLN A 168 43.92 -2.74 45.02
C GLN A 168 44.02 -1.31 44.47
N ALA A 169 45.21 -0.71 44.45
CA ALA A 169 45.43 0.60 43.85
C ALA A 169 45.11 0.57 42.34
N THR A 170 45.67 -0.38 41.60
CA THR A 170 45.40 -0.58 40.17
C THR A 170 43.91 -0.83 39.88
N ASN A 171 43.24 -1.60 40.74
CA ASN A 171 41.80 -1.84 40.60
C ASN A 171 40.96 -0.57 40.81
N ARG A 172 41.33 0.27 41.78
CA ARG A 172 40.68 1.58 42.00
C ARG A 172 40.90 2.51 40.81
N GLU A 173 42.09 2.55 40.24
CA GLU A 173 42.40 3.34 39.04
C GLU A 173 41.59 2.86 37.83
N ASN A 174 41.56 1.55 37.59
CA ASN A 174 40.77 0.96 36.51
C ASN A 174 39.27 1.23 36.68
N PHE A 175 38.77 1.20 37.92
CA PHE A 175 37.38 1.50 38.23
C PHE A 175 37.06 2.98 37.99
N ALA A 176 37.93 3.88 38.44
CA ALA A 176 37.82 5.32 38.17
C ALA A 176 37.82 5.61 36.66
N ARG A 177 38.73 4.98 35.90
CA ARG A 177 38.78 5.11 34.43
C ARG A 177 37.48 4.63 33.77
N LYS A 178 36.95 3.48 34.19
CA LYS A 178 35.67 2.95 33.66
C LYS A 178 34.48 3.87 33.97
N GLN A 179 34.45 4.47 35.16
CA GLN A 179 33.41 5.42 35.51
C GLN A 179 33.49 6.69 34.65
N ALA A 180 34.68 7.25 34.47
CA ALA A 180 34.90 8.43 33.63
C ALA A 180 34.51 8.17 32.16
N GLU A 181 34.87 7.01 31.61
CA GLU A 181 34.50 6.63 30.24
C GLU A 181 32.98 6.46 30.08
N ALA A 182 32.32 5.86 31.08
CA ALA A 182 30.87 5.70 31.09
C ALA A 182 30.14 7.05 31.15
N GLN A 183 30.62 8.00 31.96
CA GLN A 183 30.08 9.36 32.01
C GLN A 183 30.23 10.07 30.66
N LYS A 184 31.43 10.02 30.06
CA LYS A 184 31.68 10.62 28.75
C LYS A 184 30.77 10.05 27.66
N LYS A 185 30.53 8.73 27.66
CA LYS A 185 29.58 8.09 26.72
C LYS A 185 28.14 8.56 26.93
N ARG A 186 27.71 8.80 28.18
CA ARG A 186 26.38 9.35 28.48
C ARG A 186 26.25 10.77 27.95
N GLU A 187 27.25 11.61 28.18
CA GLU A 187 27.28 12.99 27.68
C GLU A 187 27.29 13.05 26.15
N ASP A 188 28.11 12.23 25.49
CA ASP A 188 28.15 12.15 24.02
C ASP A 188 26.80 11.70 23.43
N ASN A 189 26.14 10.74 24.06
CA ASN A 189 24.81 10.29 23.63
C ASN A 189 23.74 11.37 23.85
N ALA A 190 23.79 12.07 24.98
CA ALA A 190 22.88 13.18 25.27
C ALA A 190 23.08 14.34 24.26
N ARG A 191 24.33 14.67 23.93
CA ARG A 191 24.65 15.66 22.89
C ARG A 191 24.08 15.24 21.54
N ARG A 192 24.30 14.00 21.11
CA ARG A 192 23.77 13.47 19.84
C ARG A 192 22.23 13.46 19.80
N GLN A 193 21.57 13.22 20.92
CA GLN A 193 20.11 13.29 21.01
C GLN A 193 19.59 14.73 20.90
N ALA A 194 20.27 15.69 21.54
CA ALA A 194 19.94 17.10 21.45
C ALA A 194 20.14 17.64 20.02
N GLU A 195 21.24 17.27 19.35
CA GLU A 195 21.52 17.63 17.95
C GLU A 195 20.51 17.01 16.97
N LYS A 196 19.99 15.81 17.28
CA LYS A 196 18.95 15.14 16.48
C LYS A 196 17.52 15.60 16.80
N GLY A 197 17.33 16.45 17.80
CA GLY A 197 16.05 17.03 18.19
C GLY A 197 15.53 18.05 17.16
N GLY A 198 15.29 17.60 15.93
CA GLY A 198 14.62 18.37 14.88
C GLY A 198 13.13 18.53 15.15
N LYS A 199 12.54 19.59 14.58
CA LYS A 199 11.15 20.03 14.79
C LYS A 199 10.16 18.85 14.69
N PRO A 200 9.20 18.73 15.63
CA PRO A 200 8.13 17.75 15.50
C PRO A 200 7.42 17.95 14.16
N ALA A 201 7.11 16.86 13.49
CA ALA A 201 6.42 16.87 12.20
C ALA A 201 5.15 17.74 12.31
N ALA A 202 4.97 18.66 11.35
CA ALA A 202 3.84 19.57 11.35
C ALA A 202 2.53 18.77 11.46
N PRO A 203 1.59 19.20 12.32
CA PRO A 203 0.33 18.49 12.50
C PRO A 203 -0.43 18.45 11.18
N LEU A 204 -1.03 17.28 10.90
CA LEU A 204 -1.80 17.05 9.68
C LEU A 204 -2.91 18.11 9.56
N PRO A 205 -3.15 18.67 8.36
CA PRO A 205 -4.19 19.66 8.15
C PRO A 205 -5.56 19.06 8.44
N ILE A 206 -6.34 19.74 9.28
CA ILE A 206 -7.71 19.34 9.63
C ILE A 206 -8.59 19.58 8.39
N PRO A 207 -9.34 18.57 7.92
CA PRO A 207 -10.20 18.71 6.74
C PRO A 207 -11.30 19.75 7.01
N ARG A 208 -11.52 20.64 6.04
CA ARG A 208 -12.63 21.61 5.99
C ARG A 208 -13.85 21.01 5.30
#